data_AF-A0A956PAR3-F1
#
_entry.id   AF-A0A956PAR3-F1
#
_cell.length_a   1.000
_cell.length_b   1.000
_cell.length_c   1.000
_cell.angle_alpha   90.00
_cell.angle_beta   90.00
_cell.angle_gamma   90.00
#
_symmetry.space_group_name_H-M   'P 1'
#
loop_
_entity.id
_entity.type
_entity.pdbx_description
1 polymer ?
#
loop_
_entity_poly.entity_id
_entity_poly.type
_entity_poly.pdbx_seq_one_letter_code
_entity_poly.pdbx_strand_id
1 'polypeptide(L)'
;LVTNDFPPKIGGIQSYLWELWRRLPADEATVLTTAYEGADEFDAAAPIPVERVDASVLLPTPDVVRRIDEVAERCGAELVLLDPALPLGRVGPSLARPYGLVLHGAEITVPGRLPGARAQDQLRDPGPHGEVLLVGPPLRQVPPEERGHLDFCDLRQRAHVAPSIRGDHTAAQ
;
A
#
# COMPACT_ATOMS: atom_id res chain seq x y z
N LEU A 1 -3.85 -0.76 -5.64
CA LEU A 1 -2.52 -1.25 -5.18
C LEU A 1 -1.43 -0.68 -6.05
N VAL A 2 -0.31 -0.26 -5.48
CA VAL A 2 0.93 0.04 -6.19
C VAL A 2 2.03 -0.88 -5.65
N THR A 3 2.61 -1.73 -6.50
CA THR A 3 3.60 -2.72 -6.04
C THR A 3 4.64 -3.11 -7.08
N ASN A 4 5.80 -3.58 -6.62
CA ASN A 4 6.82 -4.25 -7.43
C ASN A 4 6.67 -5.78 -7.48
N ASP A 5 5.71 -6.32 -6.74
CA ASP A 5 5.64 -7.74 -6.44
C ASP A 5 4.28 -8.32 -6.81
N PHE A 6 3.98 -8.30 -8.11
CA PHE A 6 2.77 -8.91 -8.67
C PHE A 6 3.11 -9.98 -9.72
N PRO A 7 2.24 -11.00 -9.92
CA PRO A 7 2.42 -11.96 -11.01
C PRO A 7 2.57 -11.26 -12.39
N PRO A 8 3.18 -11.93 -13.38
CA PRO A 8 3.59 -13.34 -13.42
C PRO A 8 4.91 -13.65 -12.70
N LYS A 9 5.54 -12.66 -12.06
CA LYS A 9 6.71 -12.86 -11.21
C LYS A 9 6.41 -13.91 -10.13
N ILE A 10 7.28 -14.92 -10.02
CA ILE A 10 7.07 -16.04 -9.11
C ILE A 10 7.64 -15.71 -7.73
N GLY A 11 6.81 -15.88 -6.70
CA GLY A 11 7.24 -15.81 -5.31
C GLY A 11 6.07 -15.77 -4.33
N GLY A 12 6.40 -15.82 -3.03
CA GLY A 12 5.41 -15.89 -1.95
C GLY A 12 4.57 -14.61 -1.83
N ILE A 13 5.20 -13.44 -1.88
CA ILE A 13 4.52 -12.14 -1.80
C ILE A 13 3.61 -11.94 -3.02
N GLN A 14 4.10 -12.27 -4.21
CA GLN A 14 3.36 -12.14 -5.47
C GLN A 14 2.10 -13.01 -5.45
N SER A 15 2.24 -14.26 -5.01
CA SER A 15 1.11 -15.19 -4.87
C SER A 15 0.12 -14.71 -3.81
N TYR A 16 0.63 -14.18 -2.70
CA TYR A 16 -0.20 -13.64 -1.62
C TYR A 16 -1.03 -12.45 -2.07
N LEU A 17 -0.40 -11.45 -2.70
CA LEU A 17 -1.10 -10.28 -3.22
C LEU A 17 -2.10 -10.67 -4.30
N TRP A 18 -1.72 -11.57 -5.21
CA TRP A 18 -2.67 -12.10 -6.18
C TRP A 18 -3.92 -12.70 -5.53
N GLU A 19 -3.74 -13.58 -4.54
CA GLU A 19 -4.87 -14.21 -3.86
C GLU A 19 -5.74 -13.18 -3.12
N LEU A 20 -5.17 -12.16 -2.49
CA LEU A 20 -5.97 -11.10 -1.88
C LEU A 20 -6.76 -10.31 -2.91
N TRP A 21 -6.07 -9.75 -3.90
CA TRP A 21 -6.63 -8.76 -4.80
C TRP A 21 -7.62 -9.36 -5.79
N ARG A 22 -7.42 -10.60 -6.25
CA ARG A 22 -8.36 -11.27 -7.18
C ARG A 22 -9.73 -11.61 -6.58
N ARG A 23 -9.90 -11.46 -5.26
CA ARG A 23 -11.16 -11.71 -4.53
C ARG A 23 -11.99 -10.45 -4.34
N LEU A 24 -11.42 -9.27 -4.63
CA LEU A 24 -12.16 -8.02 -4.63
C LEU A 24 -13.04 -7.94 -5.89
N PRO A 25 -14.17 -7.21 -5.84
CA PRO A 25 -14.91 -6.87 -7.04
C PRO A 25 -14.01 -6.19 -8.07
N ALA A 26 -14.19 -6.55 -9.35
CA ALA A 26 -13.32 -6.10 -10.44
C ALA A 26 -13.31 -4.56 -10.62
N ASP A 27 -14.38 -3.90 -10.20
CA ASP A 27 -14.60 -2.46 -10.26
C ASP A 27 -14.14 -1.72 -8.98
N GLU A 28 -13.75 -2.44 -7.93
CA GLU A 28 -13.30 -1.84 -6.67
C GLU A 28 -11.77 -1.76 -6.53
N ALA A 29 -11.02 -2.35 -7.47
CA ALA A 29 -9.57 -2.44 -7.37
C ALA A 29 -8.85 -2.26 -8.70
N THR A 30 -7.67 -1.64 -8.65
CA THR A 30 -6.71 -1.61 -9.76
C THR A 30 -5.31 -1.81 -9.21
N VAL A 31 -4.50 -2.60 -9.91
CA VAL A 31 -3.10 -2.85 -9.56
C VAL A 31 -2.19 -2.09 -10.53
N LEU A 32 -1.33 -1.22 -10.02
CA LEU A 32 -0.25 -0.59 -10.77
C LEU A 32 1.07 -1.28 -10.41
N THR A 33 1.75 -1.86 -11.38
CA THR A 33 2.97 -2.63 -11.15
C THR A 33 3.92 -2.60 -12.35
N THR A 34 5.10 -3.18 -12.23
CA THR A 34 6.09 -3.27 -13.31
C THR A 34 5.75 -4.36 -14.32
N ALA A 35 6.17 -4.17 -15.57
CA ALA A 35 6.07 -5.17 -16.62
C ALA A 35 7.06 -6.33 -16.42
N TYR A 36 6.63 -7.54 -16.78
CA TYR A 36 7.42 -8.76 -16.76
C TYR A 36 7.11 -9.60 -18.00
N GLU A 37 7.99 -10.54 -18.34
CA GLU A 37 7.69 -11.54 -19.36
C GLU A 37 6.40 -12.29 -19.01
N GLY A 38 5.49 -12.39 -19.98
CA GLY A 38 4.17 -13.01 -19.80
C GLY A 38 3.13 -12.12 -19.09
N ALA A 39 3.43 -10.84 -18.83
CA ALA A 39 2.48 -9.94 -18.17
C ALA A 39 1.18 -9.77 -18.98
N ASP A 40 1.26 -9.59 -20.30
CA ASP A 40 0.09 -9.39 -21.14
C ASP A 40 -0.87 -10.60 -21.12
N GLU A 41 -0.33 -11.82 -21.14
CA GLU A 41 -1.12 -13.05 -21.08
C GLU A 41 -1.78 -13.20 -19.69
N PHE A 42 -1.04 -12.90 -18.63
CA PHE A 42 -1.56 -12.94 -17.26
C PHE A 42 -2.68 -11.91 -17.08
N ASP A 43 -2.44 -10.67 -17.52
CA ASP A 43 -3.36 -9.54 -17.32
C ASP A 43 -4.65 -9.73 -18.13
N ALA A 44 -4.57 -10.34 -19.31
CA ALA A 44 -5.76 -10.69 -20.10
C ALA A 44 -6.66 -11.73 -19.41
N ALA A 45 -6.10 -12.58 -18.55
CA ALA A 45 -6.83 -13.58 -17.78
C ALA A 45 -7.22 -13.10 -16.36
N ALA A 46 -6.70 -11.95 -15.93
CA ALA A 46 -6.94 -11.46 -14.58
C ALA A 46 -8.38 -10.92 -14.42
N PRO A 47 -9.06 -11.21 -13.30
CA PRO A 47 -10.41 -10.71 -13.05
C PRO A 47 -10.40 -9.25 -12.54
N ILE A 48 -9.22 -8.66 -12.33
CA ILE A 48 -9.03 -7.30 -11.84
C ILE A 48 -8.15 -6.53 -12.82
N PRO A 49 -8.37 -5.21 -12.99
CA PRO A 49 -7.50 -4.36 -13.79
C PRO A 49 -6.06 -4.35 -13.27
N VAL A 50 -5.12 -4.66 -14.15
CA VAL A 50 -3.68 -4.54 -13.91
C VAL A 50 -3.08 -3.58 -14.94
N GLU A 51 -2.41 -2.55 -14.46
CA GLU A 51 -1.66 -1.60 -15.26
C GLU A 51 -0.17 -1.78 -15.09
N ARG A 52 0.53 -1.91 -16.21
CA ARG A 52 1.97 -2.10 -16.25
C ARG A 52 2.71 -0.79 -16.51
N VAL A 53 3.80 -0.59 -15.78
CA VAL A 53 4.79 0.44 -16.04
C VAL A 53 5.99 -0.23 -16.70
N ASP A 54 6.45 0.34 -17.80
CA ASP A 54 7.67 -0.09 -18.50
C ASP A 54 8.92 0.35 -17.71
N ALA A 55 9.15 -0.36 -16.61
CA ALA A 55 10.29 -0.20 -15.71
C ALA A 55 10.55 -1.53 -15.01
N SER A 56 11.81 -1.79 -14.63
CA SER A 56 12.17 -2.99 -13.86
C SER A 56 11.80 -2.89 -12.37
N VAL A 57 11.67 -1.66 -11.86
CA VAL A 57 11.31 -1.36 -10.48
C VAL A 57 10.67 0.03 -10.38
N LEU A 58 9.62 0.16 -9.57
CA LEU A 58 9.05 1.43 -9.12
C LEU A 58 9.92 2.00 -7.99
N LEU A 59 10.76 2.98 -8.34
CA LEU A 59 11.57 3.73 -7.38
C LEU A 59 10.80 4.95 -6.86
N PRO A 60 11.07 5.39 -5.61
CA PRO A 60 10.39 6.55 -5.03
C PRO A 60 10.88 7.85 -5.71
N THR A 61 10.23 8.20 -6.82
CA THR A 61 10.57 9.32 -7.70
C THR A 61 9.34 10.16 -7.98
N PRO A 62 9.51 11.45 -8.34
CA PRO A 62 8.39 12.31 -8.73
C PRO A 62 7.58 11.78 -9.92
N ASP A 63 8.23 11.08 -10.86
CA ASP A 63 7.52 10.47 -12.00
C ASP A 63 6.60 9.32 -11.57
N VAL A 64 7.02 8.53 -10.58
CA VAL A 64 6.16 7.49 -9.99
C VAL A 64 4.98 8.12 -9.25
N VAL A 65 5.18 9.20 -8.49
CA VAL A 65 4.09 9.97 -7.86
C VAL A 65 3.06 10.41 -8.90
N ARG A 66 3.52 11.10 -9.97
CA ARG A 66 2.64 11.56 -11.04
C ARG A 66 1.88 10.41 -11.69
N ARG A 67 2.55 9.30 -11.99
CA ARG A 67 1.91 8.13 -12.60
C ARG A 67 0.86 7.50 -11.68
N ILE A 68 1.12 7.41 -10.38
CA ILE A 68 0.16 6.91 -9.39
C ILE A 68 -1.07 7.81 -9.37
N ASP A 69 -0.90 9.13 -9.29
CA ASP A 69 -2.02 10.08 -9.25
C ASP A 69 -2.85 10.07 -10.54
N GLU A 70 -2.20 9.96 -11.71
CA GLU A 70 -2.88 9.83 -13.01
C GLU A 70 -3.72 8.55 -13.12
N VAL A 71 -3.21 7.43 -12.61
CA VAL A 71 -3.94 6.15 -12.58
C VAL A 71 -5.11 6.24 -11.60
N ALA A 72 -4.85 6.72 -10.40
CA ALA A 72 -5.84 6.87 -9.35
C ALA A 72 -6.98 7.82 -9.77
N GLU A 73 -6.69 8.86 -10.55
CA GLU A 73 -7.72 9.74 -11.12
C GLU A 73 -8.59 9.01 -12.13
N ARG A 74 -7.96 8.31 -13.08
CA ARG A 74 -8.68 7.60 -14.15
C ARG A 74 -9.57 6.49 -13.62
N CYS A 75 -9.14 5.75 -12.59
CA CYS A 75 -9.95 4.67 -12.00
C CYS A 75 -10.83 5.15 -10.83
N GLY A 76 -10.83 6.44 -10.49
CA GLY A 76 -11.65 6.98 -9.41
C GLY A 76 -11.27 6.46 -8.02
N ALA A 77 -9.99 6.13 -7.79
CA ALA A 77 -9.54 5.56 -6.53
C ALA A 77 -9.70 6.54 -5.36
N GLU A 78 -10.29 6.07 -4.26
CA GLU A 78 -10.42 6.80 -3.00
C GLU A 78 -9.18 6.67 -2.10
N LEU A 79 -8.41 5.59 -2.28
CA LEU A 79 -7.25 5.23 -1.45
C LEU A 79 -6.16 4.57 -2.31
N VAL A 80 -4.89 4.94 -2.06
CA VAL A 80 -3.72 4.30 -2.67
C VAL A 80 -3.02 3.40 -1.67
N LEU A 81 -2.99 2.09 -1.89
CA LEU A 81 -2.19 1.16 -1.09
C LEU A 81 -0.80 0.97 -1.71
N LEU A 82 0.26 1.28 -0.97
CA LEU A 82 1.67 1.20 -1.38
C LEU A 82 2.33 -0.02 -0.74
N ASP A 83 2.88 -0.90 -1.57
CA ASP A 83 3.42 -2.19 -1.13
C ASP A 83 4.73 -2.57 -1.87
N PRO A 84 5.88 -2.66 -1.20
CA PRO A 84 6.07 -2.56 0.24
C PRO A 84 6.07 -1.12 0.74
N ALA A 85 5.81 -0.96 2.03
CA ALA A 85 5.88 0.32 2.73
C ALA A 85 7.24 1.01 2.57
N LEU A 86 8.33 0.26 2.38
CA LEU A 86 9.65 0.79 2.05
C LEU A 86 10.37 -0.09 1.03
N PRO A 87 11.12 0.50 0.07
CA PRO A 87 11.32 1.94 -0.14
C PRO A 87 10.18 2.61 -0.93
N LEU A 88 9.30 1.85 -1.57
CA LEU A 88 8.26 2.37 -2.47
C LEU A 88 7.30 3.32 -1.73
N GLY A 89 6.85 2.94 -0.54
CA GLY A 89 5.92 3.75 0.25
C GLY A 89 6.36 5.18 0.55
N ARG A 90 7.65 5.53 0.38
CA ARG A 90 8.17 6.91 0.49
C ARG A 90 7.50 7.93 -0.43
N VAL A 91 6.85 7.49 -1.49
CA VAL A 91 6.06 8.37 -2.36
C VAL A 91 4.78 8.88 -1.70
N GLY A 92 4.28 8.17 -0.68
CA GLY A 92 2.99 8.41 -0.03
C GLY A 92 2.71 9.87 0.34
N PRO A 93 3.60 10.56 1.08
CA PRO A 93 3.40 11.95 1.47
C PRO A 93 3.28 12.95 0.30
N SER A 94 3.67 12.54 -0.91
CA SER A 94 3.60 13.37 -2.12
C SER A 94 2.39 13.06 -3.00
N LEU A 95 1.56 12.06 -2.65
CA LEU A 95 0.37 11.70 -3.41
C LEU A 95 -0.76 12.72 -3.19
N ALA A 96 -1.59 12.91 -4.21
CA ALA A 96 -2.76 13.79 -4.14
C ALA A 96 -3.94 13.20 -3.35
N ARG A 97 -3.82 11.95 -2.90
CA ARG A 97 -4.89 11.15 -2.28
C ARG A 97 -4.44 10.54 -0.95
N PRO A 98 -5.41 10.13 -0.10
CA PRO A 98 -5.12 9.27 1.03
C PRO A 98 -4.35 8.01 0.59
N TYR A 99 -3.45 7.56 1.44
CA TYR A 99 -2.63 6.38 1.14
C TYR A 99 -2.46 5.47 2.35
N GLY A 100 -2.36 4.18 2.08
CA GLY A 100 -2.04 3.14 3.05
C GLY A 100 -0.68 2.52 2.76
N LEU A 101 0.09 2.23 3.80
CA LEU A 101 1.37 1.53 3.71
C LEU A 101 1.19 0.06 4.07
N VAL A 102 1.57 -0.86 3.18
CA VAL A 102 1.54 -2.30 3.42
C VAL A 102 2.91 -2.75 3.92
N LEU A 103 2.96 -3.23 5.16
CA LEU A 103 4.19 -3.74 5.78
C LEU A 103 4.26 -5.26 5.67
N HIS A 104 5.37 -5.78 5.15
CA HIS A 104 5.71 -7.19 5.32
C HIS A 104 6.58 -7.40 6.57
N GLY A 105 6.77 -8.66 6.97
CA GLY A 105 7.51 -9.00 8.19
C GLY A 105 8.99 -8.60 8.17
N ALA A 106 9.59 -8.39 7.00
CA ALA A 106 11.00 -8.02 6.88
C ALA A 106 11.25 -6.57 7.33
N GLU A 107 10.28 -5.70 7.14
CA GLU A 107 10.29 -4.27 7.44
C GLU A 107 10.14 -4.01 8.95
N ILE A 108 9.53 -4.96 9.67
CA ILE A 108 9.38 -4.97 11.13
C ILE A 108 10.70 -5.40 11.81
N THR A 109 11.57 -6.12 11.11
CA THR A 109 12.74 -6.80 11.72
C THR A 109 13.99 -5.91 11.77
N VAL A 110 13.99 -4.71 11.19
CA VAL A 110 15.17 -3.82 11.22
C VAL A 110 15.24 -3.11 12.57
N PRO A 111 16.25 -3.41 13.43
CA PRO A 111 16.40 -2.75 14.72
C PRO A 111 16.62 -1.25 14.49
N GLY A 112 15.93 -0.39 15.24
CA GLY A 112 16.00 1.08 15.14
C GLY A 112 17.36 1.72 15.49
N ARG A 113 18.46 0.96 15.41
CA ARG A 113 19.83 1.38 15.68
C ARG A 113 20.76 1.30 14.45
N LEU A 114 20.23 0.99 13.27
CA LEU A 114 21.02 1.02 12.03
C LEU A 114 21.03 2.43 11.41
N PRO A 115 22.20 2.97 11.02
CA PRO A 115 22.28 4.25 10.29
C PRO A 115 21.45 4.15 8.99
N GLY A 116 20.45 5.02 8.83
CA GLY A 116 19.44 4.93 7.75
C GLY A 116 18.00 4.71 8.24
N ALA A 117 17.80 4.54 9.55
CA ALA A 117 16.50 4.41 10.21
C ALA A 117 15.52 5.58 10.00
N ARG A 118 15.92 6.69 9.35
CA ARG A 118 14.99 7.76 8.91
C ARG A 118 13.91 7.25 7.96
N ALA A 119 14.18 6.17 7.24
CA ALA A 119 13.16 5.49 6.43
C ALA A 119 11.96 5.04 7.28
N GLN A 120 12.20 4.65 8.54
CA GLN A 120 11.18 4.21 9.47
C GLN A 120 10.41 5.38 10.11
N ASP A 121 10.89 6.63 9.99
CA ASP A 121 10.16 7.79 10.51
C ASP A 121 8.79 7.90 9.84
N GLN A 122 8.68 7.55 8.56
CA GLN A 122 7.40 7.48 7.87
C GLN A 122 6.47 6.39 8.41
N LEU A 123 7.02 5.26 8.89
CA LEU A 123 6.21 4.21 9.53
C LEU A 123 5.70 4.65 10.91
N ARG A 124 6.37 5.62 11.54
CA ARG A 124 5.99 6.20 12.84
C ARG A 124 5.05 7.39 12.69
N ASP A 125 5.26 8.18 11.65
CA ASP A 125 4.48 9.36 11.30
C ASP A 125 4.32 9.43 9.77
N PRO A 126 3.27 8.79 9.21
CA PRO A 126 2.99 8.81 7.78
C PRO A 126 2.40 10.16 7.31
N GLY A 127 2.24 11.14 8.20
CA GLY A 127 1.65 12.44 7.89
C GLY A 127 0.11 12.40 7.79
N PRO A 128 -0.53 13.54 7.49
CA PRO A 128 -1.95 13.78 7.74
C PRO A 128 -2.92 12.95 6.87
N HIS A 129 -2.45 12.37 5.78
CA HIS A 129 -3.25 11.57 4.84
C HIS A 129 -2.74 10.13 4.70
N GLY A 130 -1.74 9.76 5.49
CA GLY A 130 -1.15 8.43 5.46
C GLY A 130 -1.67 7.56 6.60
N GLU A 131 -2.03 6.33 6.28
CA GLU A 131 -2.36 5.29 7.23
C GLU A 131 -1.37 4.12 7.08
N VAL A 132 -1.01 3.48 8.21
CA VAL A 132 -0.17 2.27 8.17
C VAL A 132 -1.08 1.06 8.30
N LEU A 133 -1.16 0.26 7.23
CA LEU A 133 -1.90 -0.99 7.22
C LEU A 133 -0.95 -2.16 7.43
N LEU A 134 -0.99 -2.73 8.63
CA LEU A 134 -0.26 -3.96 8.93
C LEU A 134 -0.96 -5.15 8.26
N VAL A 135 -0.41 -5.61 7.15
CA VAL A 135 -0.85 -6.84 6.49
C VAL A 135 0.08 -7.97 6.94
N GLY A 136 -0.31 -8.62 8.03
CA GLY A 136 0.51 -9.65 8.69
C GLY A 136 0.66 -10.95 7.89
N PRO A 137 1.70 -11.76 8.20
CA PRO A 137 1.92 -13.09 7.61
C PRO A 137 0.73 -14.05 7.90
N PRO A 138 0.65 -15.23 7.24
CA PRO A 138 -0.56 -16.07 7.24
C PRO A 138 -1.15 -16.32 8.63
N LEU A 139 -2.48 -16.36 8.69
CA LEU A 139 -3.38 -16.56 9.84
C LEU A 139 -3.04 -17.71 10.83
N ARG A 140 -1.98 -18.47 10.58
CA ARG A 140 -1.51 -19.59 11.40
C ARG A 140 -0.84 -19.14 12.71
N GLN A 141 -0.49 -17.86 12.85
CA GLN A 141 0.19 -17.33 14.04
C GLN A 141 -0.67 -16.34 14.87
N VAL A 142 -1.92 -16.10 14.47
CA VAL A 142 -2.85 -15.22 15.20
C VAL A 142 -3.72 -16.06 16.15
N PRO A 143 -3.76 -15.75 17.45
CA PRO A 143 -4.59 -16.45 18.43
C PRO A 143 -6.08 -16.46 18.00
N PRO A 144 -6.82 -17.56 18.26
CA PRO A 144 -8.22 -17.71 17.85
C PRO A 144 -9.14 -16.52 18.12
N GLU A 145 -8.92 -15.87 19.25
CA GLU A 145 -9.65 -14.73 19.80
C GLU A 145 -9.49 -13.43 18.98
N GLU A 146 -8.42 -13.29 18.19
CA GLU A 146 -8.14 -12.11 17.37
C GLU A 146 -8.45 -12.33 15.88
N ARG A 147 -9.00 -13.50 15.52
CA ARG A 147 -9.40 -13.84 14.14
C ARG A 147 -10.73 -13.21 13.70
N GLY A 148 -11.34 -12.39 14.55
CA GLY A 148 -12.62 -11.73 14.28
C GLY A 148 -12.46 -10.45 13.46
N HIS A 149 -12.83 -10.53 12.18
CA HIS A 149 -13.23 -9.40 11.34
C HIS A 149 -12.10 -8.51 10.77
N LEU A 150 -11.37 -9.06 9.80
CA LEU A 150 -10.78 -8.24 8.72
C LEU A 150 -11.76 -8.26 7.56
N ASP A 151 -12.78 -7.40 7.66
CA ASP A 151 -13.68 -7.10 6.55
C ASP A 151 -13.11 -5.87 5.82
N PHE A 152 -12.93 -5.95 4.50
CA PHE A 152 -12.51 -4.80 3.69
C PHE A 152 -13.53 -3.64 3.79
N CYS A 153 -14.79 -3.91 4.17
CA CYS A 153 -15.76 -2.88 4.53
C CYS A 153 -15.40 -2.11 5.82
N ASP A 154 -14.67 -2.71 6.75
CA ASP A 154 -14.23 -2.07 8.01
C ASP A 154 -13.09 -1.04 7.76
N LEU A 155 -12.35 -1.17 6.64
CA LEU A 155 -11.40 -0.15 6.15
C LEU A 155 -12.11 1.16 5.79
N ARG A 156 -13.31 1.10 5.19
CA ARG A 156 -14.11 2.30 4.88
C ARG A 156 -14.69 2.96 6.14
N GLN A 157 -15.04 2.18 7.17
CA GLN A 157 -15.64 2.72 8.40
C GLN A 157 -14.63 3.33 9.37
N ARG A 158 -13.37 2.88 9.35
CA ARG A 158 -12.27 3.46 10.16
C ARG A 158 -11.59 4.66 9.50
N ALA A 159 -11.71 4.80 8.18
CA ALA A 159 -11.27 5.99 7.45
C ALA A 159 -12.15 7.24 7.68
N HIS A 160 -13.06 7.23 8.67
CA HIS A 160 -13.68 8.46 9.16
C HIS A 160 -12.60 9.38 9.73
N VAL A 161 -12.24 10.37 8.92
CA VAL A 161 -11.39 11.53 9.20
C VAL A 161 -11.52 11.97 10.66
N ALA A 162 -10.57 11.55 11.50
CA ALA A 162 -10.40 12.16 12.81
C ALA A 162 -9.93 13.61 12.59
N PRO A 163 -10.60 14.63 13.15
CA PRO A 163 -10.11 15.99 13.03
C PRO A 163 -8.76 16.09 13.72
N SER A 164 -7.80 16.69 13.01
CA SER A 164 -6.50 17.12 13.52
C SER A 164 -6.68 17.79 14.89
N ILE A 165 -6.11 17.19 15.94
CA ILE A 165 -5.90 17.88 17.21
C ILE A 165 -4.79 18.90 16.95
N ARG A 166 -5.16 20.11 16.55
CA ARG A 166 -4.31 21.29 16.74
C ARG A 166 -4.12 21.45 18.24
N GLY A 167 -2.87 21.43 18.68
CA GLY A 167 -2.52 21.92 20.01
C GLY A 167 -2.87 23.39 20.10
N ASP A 168 -3.92 23.71 20.85
CA ASP A 168 -4.15 25.05 21.36
C ASP A 168 -3.00 25.36 22.32
N HIS A 169 -2.01 26.10 21.83
CA HIS A 169 -1.17 26.91 22.68
C HIS A 169 -1.97 28.16 23.05
N THR A 170 -2.82 28.03 24.07
CA THR A 170 -3.32 29.16 24.82
C THR A 170 -2.12 29.84 25.47
N ALA A 171 -1.70 30.96 24.88
CA ALA A 171 -0.88 31.95 25.56
C ALA A 171 -1.69 32.45 26.77
N ALA A 172 -1.37 31.92 27.95
CA ALA A 172 -1.70 32.56 29.21
C ALA A 172 -0.68 33.67 29.47
N GLN A 173 -1.24 34.83 29.81
CA GLN A 173 -0.60 36.09 30.17
C GLN A 173 0.32 35.97 31.38
#